data_AF-A0A925JMM5-F1
#
_entry.id   AF-A0A925JMM5-F1
#
_cell.length_a   1.000
_cell.length_b   1.000
_cell.length_c   1.000
_cell.angle_alpha   90.00
_cell.angle_beta   90.00
_cell.angle_gamma   90.00
#
_symmetry.space_group_name_H-M   'P 1'
#
loop_
_entity.id
_entity.type
_entity.pdbx_description
1 polymer ?
#
loop_
_entity_poly.entity_id
_entity_poly.type
_entity_poly.pdbx_seq_one_letter_code
_entity_poly.pdbx_strand_id
1 'polypeptide(L)'
;MFITKNQPNNPKKGQQSAGVKRPYSGTAGRVENCQVGVFLAYATADGAAFLDRRLYLPKEGVADSERCQRAGIPQATSLATKLELAQQMLGEAIEAKVPFSGVTGESIYGGDRHLRRWLEEQQVPFLFAPR
;
A
#
# COMPACT_ATOMS: atom_id res chain seq x y z
N MET A 1 15.91 -1.78 7.32
CA MET A 1 14.55 -1.72 7.91
C MET A 1 13.54 -1.54 6.77
N PHE A 2 12.37 -2.15 6.86
CA PHE A 2 11.28 -1.88 5.91
C PHE A 2 10.37 -0.76 6.39
N ILE A 3 9.93 0.08 5.46
CA ILE A 3 8.96 1.15 5.72
C ILE A 3 7.74 0.90 4.85
N THR A 4 6.57 0.72 5.47
CA THR A 4 5.28 0.65 4.78
C THR A 4 4.55 1.98 4.88
N LYS A 5 4.15 2.53 3.73
CA LYS A 5 3.46 3.83 3.67
C LYS A 5 2.31 3.83 2.68
N ASN A 6 1.20 4.48 3.04
CA ASN A 6 0.16 4.82 2.09
C ASN A 6 0.35 6.24 1.59
N GLN A 7 0.27 6.43 0.28
CA GLN A 7 0.40 7.74 -0.33
C GLN A 7 -0.80 8.02 -1.25
N PRO A 8 -1.64 9.03 -0.94
CA PRO A 8 -2.64 9.54 -1.86
C PRO A 8 -2.01 10.54 -2.85
N ASN A 9 -0.95 10.13 -3.57
CA ASN A 9 -0.14 11.03 -4.41
C ASN A 9 -0.44 10.88 -5.91
N ASN A 10 -1.70 10.72 -6.31
CA ASN A 10 -2.04 10.69 -7.73
C ASN A 10 -3.42 11.29 -8.00
N PRO A 11 -3.56 12.62 -7.98
CA PRO A 11 -4.80 13.29 -8.36
C PRO A 11 -5.14 12.96 -9.81
N LYS A 12 -6.34 12.42 -10.04
CA LYS A 12 -6.86 12.09 -11.37
C LYS A 12 -7.96 13.07 -11.74
N LYS A 13 -7.78 13.80 -12.85
CA LYS A 13 -8.83 14.61 -13.48
C LYS A 13 -9.46 13.81 -14.62
N GLY A 14 -10.77 13.59 -14.56
CA GLY A 14 -11.55 12.90 -15.60
C GLY A 14 -12.12 11.54 -15.16
N GLN A 15 -13.02 10.98 -15.98
CA GLN A 15 -13.72 9.71 -15.69
C GLN A 15 -12.91 8.45 -16.08
N GLN A 16 -11.73 8.59 -16.68
CA GLN A 16 -11.03 7.46 -17.31
C GLN A 16 -10.08 6.68 -16.39
N SER A 17 -9.84 7.14 -15.16
CA SER A 17 -8.98 6.42 -14.20
C SER A 17 -9.80 5.50 -13.31
N ALA A 18 -9.43 4.22 -13.23
CA ALA A 18 -9.99 3.23 -12.30
C ALA A 18 -9.29 3.25 -10.93
N GLY A 19 -9.92 2.66 -9.90
CA GLY A 19 -9.37 2.63 -8.54
C GLY A 19 -9.38 3.97 -7.78
N VAL A 20 -10.13 4.94 -8.28
CA VAL A 20 -10.23 6.28 -7.72
C VAL A 20 -11.24 6.29 -6.59
N LYS A 21 -10.83 6.73 -5.40
CA LYS A 21 -11.74 7.13 -4.32
C LYS A 21 -11.59 8.63 -4.09
N ARG A 22 -12.46 9.21 -3.27
CA ARG A 22 -12.35 10.56 -2.73
C ARG A 22 -11.70 10.57 -1.32
N PRO A 23 -10.44 10.13 -1.12
CA PRO A 23 -9.79 10.37 0.16
C PRO A 23 -9.45 11.86 0.28
N TYR A 24 -9.33 12.35 1.51
CA TYR A 24 -8.67 13.61 1.76
C TYR A 24 -7.21 13.51 1.28
N SER A 25 -6.86 14.29 0.26
CA SER A 25 -5.50 14.34 -0.26
C SER A 25 -4.74 15.42 0.50
N GLY A 26 -3.77 15.01 1.32
CA GLY A 26 -2.91 15.96 2.03
C GLY A 26 -2.10 16.85 1.09
N THR A 27 -1.77 16.35 -0.11
CA THR A 27 -1.06 17.11 -1.15
C THR A 27 -1.95 18.16 -1.83
N ALA A 28 -3.24 17.86 -2.01
CA ALA A 28 -4.19 18.78 -2.65
C ALA A 28 -4.98 19.65 -1.65
N GLY A 29 -4.82 19.41 -0.33
CA GLY A 29 -5.55 20.09 0.74
C GLY A 29 -7.07 19.88 0.72
N ARG A 30 -7.57 18.95 -0.11
CA ARG A 30 -9.00 18.74 -0.34
C ARG A 30 -9.30 17.28 -0.65
N VAL A 31 -10.57 16.92 -0.52
CA VAL A 31 -11.09 15.62 -0.95
C VAL A 31 -11.07 15.57 -2.48
N GLU A 32 -10.18 14.77 -3.05
CA GLU A 32 -10.03 14.64 -4.50
C GLU A 32 -10.12 13.18 -4.95
N ASN A 33 -10.47 13.01 -6.22
CA ASN A 33 -10.34 11.75 -6.93
C ASN A 33 -8.85 11.35 -7.00
N CYS A 34 -8.41 10.54 -6.05
CA CYS A 34 -7.03 10.05 -5.96
C CYS A 34 -6.98 8.54 -5.99
N GLN A 35 -5.97 8.02 -6.68
CA GLN A 35 -5.51 6.65 -6.49
C GLN A 35 -4.63 6.60 -5.24
N VAL A 36 -4.74 5.51 -4.46
CA VAL A 36 -3.87 5.29 -3.30
C VAL A 36 -2.88 4.20 -3.62
N GLY A 37 -1.59 4.49 -3.50
CA GLY A 37 -0.53 3.49 -3.57
C GLY A 37 -0.11 3.03 -2.17
N VAL A 38 0.15 1.74 -2.05
CA VAL A 38 0.87 1.12 -0.92
C VAL A 38 2.31 0.95 -1.36
N PHE A 39 3.25 1.43 -0.56
CA PHE A 39 4.68 1.40 -0.89
C PHE A 39 5.46 0.66 0.19
N LEU A 40 6.45 -0.12 -0.24
CA LEU A 40 7.47 -0.72 0.59
C LEU A 40 8.81 -0.09 0.22
N ALA A 41 9.44 0.56 1.18
CA ALA A 41 10.80 1.07 1.04
C ALA A 41 11.75 0.31 1.96
N TYR A 42 12.99 0.16 1.49
CA TYR A 42 14.10 -0.37 2.27
C TYR A 42 15.00 0.77 2.70
N ALA A 43 15.23 0.89 4.00
CA ALA A 43 16.08 1.92 4.59
C ALA A 43 17.31 1.30 5.28
N THR A 44 18.46 1.93 5.05
CA THR A 44 19.75 1.70 5.71
C THR A 44 20.22 3.01 6.35
N ALA A 45 21.40 2.98 7.01
CA ALA A 45 22.03 4.20 7.51
C ALA A 45 22.41 5.17 6.37
N ASP A 46 22.68 4.65 5.17
CA ASP A 46 23.18 5.42 4.04
C ASP A 46 22.07 5.96 3.13
N GLY A 47 20.82 5.53 3.32
CA GLY A 47 19.68 6.02 2.54
C GLY A 47 18.50 5.07 2.50
N ALA A 48 17.59 5.33 1.55
CA ALA A 48 16.42 4.51 1.33
C ALA A 48 16.11 4.33 -0.16
N ALA A 49 15.57 3.16 -0.52
CA ALA A 49 15.15 2.83 -1.87
C ALA A 49 13.74 2.20 -1.87
N PHE A 50 12.96 2.44 -2.92
CA PHE A 50 11.70 1.72 -3.12
C PHE A 50 11.99 0.27 -3.52
N LEU A 51 11.34 -0.66 -2.85
CA LEU A 51 11.40 -2.09 -3.19
C LEU A 51 10.17 -2.53 -3.97
N ASP A 52 8.99 -2.11 -3.53
CA ASP A 52 7.74 -2.50 -4.18
C ASP A 52 6.68 -1.38 -4.02
N ARG A 53 5.72 -1.37 -4.94
CA ARG A 53 4.56 -0.49 -4.96
C ARG A 53 3.35 -1.22 -5.52
N ARG A 54 2.25 -1.22 -4.75
CA ARG A 54 0.96 -1.75 -5.19
C ARG A 54 -0.11 -0.68 -5.24
N LEU A 55 -0.99 -0.76 -6.22
CA LEU A 55 -2.14 0.13 -6.35
C LEU A 55 -3.30 -0.46 -5.55
N TYR A 56 -3.82 0.31 -4.59
CA TYR A 56 -5.05 -0.06 -3.89
C TYR A 56 -6.27 0.22 -4.78
N LEU A 57 -7.05 -0.83 -5.04
CA LEU A 57 -8.26 -0.76 -5.86
C LEU A 57 -9.49 -1.02 -4.99
N PRO A 58 -10.34 -0.01 -4.73
CA PRO A 58 -11.63 -0.24 -4.08
C PRO A 58 -12.57 -1.05 -5.00
N LYS A 59 -13.47 -1.85 -4.40
CA LYS A 59 -14.51 -2.64 -5.10
C LYS A 59 -15.27 -1.84 -6.15
N GLU A 60 -15.72 -0.64 -5.79
CA GLU A 60 -16.44 0.28 -6.68
C GLU A 60 -15.60 0.72 -7.90
N GLY A 61 -14.28 0.77 -7.75
CA GLY A 61 -13.35 1.20 -8.79
C GLY A 61 -12.98 0.11 -9.80
N VAL A 62 -13.41 -1.13 -9.59
CA VAL A 62 -13.20 -2.26 -10.52
C VAL A 62 -14.49 -2.89 -11.06
N ALA A 63 -15.65 -2.36 -10.66
CA ALA A 63 -16.96 -2.82 -11.15
C ALA A 63 -17.21 -2.48 -12.62
N ASP A 64 -16.47 -1.50 -13.16
CA ASP A 64 -16.52 -1.08 -14.56
C ASP A 64 -15.34 -1.68 -15.33
N SER A 65 -15.60 -2.78 -16.04
CA SER A 65 -14.59 -3.56 -16.76
C SER A 65 -13.96 -2.77 -17.92
N GLU A 66 -14.74 -1.94 -18.62
CA GLU A 66 -14.25 -1.09 -19.71
C GLU A 66 -13.28 -0.03 -19.16
N ARG A 67 -13.64 0.59 -18.03
CA ARG A 67 -12.78 1.55 -17.34
C ARG A 67 -11.52 0.91 -16.76
N CYS A 68 -11.59 -0.33 -16.27
CA CYS A 68 -10.43 -1.11 -15.85
C CYS A 68 -9.46 -1.39 -17.00
N GLN A 69 -9.96 -1.88 -18.14
CA GLN A 69 -9.14 -2.13 -19.33
C GLN A 69 -8.46 -0.85 -19.81
N ARG A 70 -9.21 0.26 -19.90
CA ARG A 70 -8.68 1.56 -20.31
C ARG A 70 -7.64 2.11 -19.33
N ALA A 71 -7.74 1.76 -18.05
CA ALA A 71 -6.77 2.12 -17.01
C ALA A 71 -5.60 1.12 -16.91
N GLY A 72 -5.55 0.08 -17.75
CA GLY A 72 -4.50 -0.94 -17.74
C GLY A 72 -4.55 -1.89 -16.54
N ILE A 73 -5.71 -2.04 -15.89
CA ILE A 73 -5.91 -2.97 -14.77
C ILE A 73 -6.28 -4.35 -15.34
N PRO A 74 -5.47 -5.40 -15.08
CA PRO A 74 -5.79 -6.76 -15.52
C PRO A 74 -7.13 -7.25 -14.96
N GLN A 75 -7.88 -8.00 -15.76
CA GLN A 75 -9.21 -8.51 -15.40
C GLN A 75 -9.17 -9.48 -14.19
N ALA A 76 -8.01 -10.12 -13.95
CA ALA A 76 -7.74 -11.00 -12.83
C ALA A 76 -7.17 -10.30 -11.58
N THR A 77 -7.27 -8.97 -11.47
CA THR A 77 -6.72 -8.25 -10.31
C THR A 77 -7.56 -8.55 -9.07
N SER A 78 -7.04 -9.40 -8.19
CA SER A 78 -7.65 -9.67 -6.89
C SER A 78 -7.73 -8.39 -6.07
N LEU A 79 -8.91 -8.10 -5.55
CA LEU A 79 -9.11 -6.99 -4.65
C LEU A 79 -8.48 -7.30 -3.31
N ALA A 80 -7.56 -6.42 -2.88
CA ALA A 80 -6.92 -6.49 -1.58
C ALA A 80 -7.03 -5.13 -0.88
N THR A 81 -7.23 -5.18 0.42
CA THR A 81 -7.10 -4.03 1.32
C THR A 81 -5.65 -3.53 1.33
N LYS A 82 -5.43 -2.28 1.74
CA LYS A 82 -4.08 -1.72 1.84
C LYS A 82 -3.17 -2.51 2.78
N LEU A 83 -3.76 -3.10 3.83
CA LEU A 83 -3.04 -3.92 4.81
C LEU A 83 -2.66 -5.27 4.22
N GLU A 84 -3.56 -5.93 3.50
CA GLU A 84 -3.26 -7.17 2.77
C GLU A 84 -2.17 -6.93 1.71
N LEU A 85 -2.25 -5.82 0.96
CA LEU A 85 -1.20 -5.45 0.00
C LEU A 85 0.16 -5.28 0.71
N ALA A 86 0.22 -4.56 1.83
CA ALA A 86 1.45 -4.40 2.58
C ALA A 86 1.99 -5.72 3.14
N GLN A 87 1.10 -6.59 3.66
CA GLN A 87 1.47 -7.92 4.16
C GLN A 87 2.05 -8.79 3.04
N GLN A 88 1.46 -8.78 1.85
CA GLN A 88 1.97 -9.52 0.69
C GLN A 88 3.36 -9.01 0.28
N MET A 89 3.55 -7.69 0.18
CA MET A 89 4.85 -7.09 -0.17
C MET A 89 5.93 -7.46 0.86
N LEU A 90 5.58 -7.46 2.15
CA LEU A 90 6.48 -7.91 3.22
C LEU A 90 6.78 -9.40 3.13
N GLY A 91 5.76 -10.23 2.88
CA GLY A 91 5.91 -11.67 2.73
C GLY A 91 6.87 -12.04 1.58
N GLU A 92 6.71 -11.41 0.42
CA GLU A 92 7.58 -11.60 -0.73
C GLU A 92 9.03 -11.16 -0.43
N ALA A 93 9.23 -10.05 0.28
CA ALA A 93 10.57 -9.61 0.67
C ALA A 93 11.24 -10.56 1.69
N ILE A 94 10.45 -11.14 2.60
CA ILE A 94 10.91 -12.15 3.57
C ILE A 94 11.28 -13.43 2.83
N GLU A 95 10.44 -13.91 1.92
CA GLU A 95 10.68 -15.11 1.13
C GLU A 95 11.91 -14.96 0.22
N ALA A 96 12.09 -13.78 -0.37
CA ALA A 96 13.28 -13.41 -1.13
C ALA A 96 14.54 -13.25 -0.25
N LYS A 97 14.44 -13.42 1.08
CA LYS A 97 15.52 -13.31 2.06
C LYS A 97 16.25 -11.98 2.00
N VAL A 98 15.52 -10.90 1.70
CA VAL A 98 16.07 -9.55 1.79
C VAL A 98 16.53 -9.34 3.25
N PRO A 99 17.75 -8.83 3.52
CA PRO A 99 18.21 -8.65 4.89
C PRO A 99 17.55 -7.43 5.53
N PHE A 100 16.84 -7.57 6.64
CA PHE A 100 16.25 -6.43 7.37
C PHE A 100 16.23 -6.68 8.87
N SER A 101 16.13 -5.61 9.66
CA SER A 101 16.12 -5.65 11.13
C SER A 101 14.73 -5.43 11.75
N GLY A 102 13.74 -5.04 10.94
CA GLY A 102 12.38 -4.83 11.38
C GLY A 102 11.55 -4.04 10.38
N VAL A 103 10.28 -3.82 10.73
CA VAL A 103 9.27 -3.12 9.93
C VAL A 103 8.76 -1.88 10.68
N THR A 104 8.61 -0.77 9.97
CA THR A 104 7.93 0.42 10.47
C THR A 104 6.89 0.93 9.48
N GLY A 105 5.94 1.73 9.96
CA GLY A 105 4.86 2.26 9.14
C GLY A 105 3.89 3.15 9.90
N GLU A 106 2.92 3.69 9.16
CA GLU A 106 1.86 4.56 9.68
C GLU A 106 0.94 3.87 10.71
N SER A 107 0.19 4.66 11.48
CA SER A 107 -0.60 4.16 12.61
C SER A 107 -1.70 3.17 12.24
N ILE A 108 -2.19 3.24 11.00
CA ILE A 108 -3.15 2.28 10.46
C ILE A 108 -2.63 0.84 10.46
N TYR A 109 -1.31 0.64 10.34
CA TYR A 109 -0.68 -0.69 10.31
C TYR A 109 -0.57 -1.24 11.73
N GLY A 110 -0.23 -0.39 12.71
CA GLY A 110 -0.23 -0.77 14.12
C GLY A 110 -1.63 -1.06 14.68
N GLY A 111 -2.65 -0.40 14.13
CA GLY A 111 -4.05 -0.61 14.48
C GLY A 111 -4.63 -1.96 14.05
N ASP A 112 -3.95 -2.71 13.18
CA ASP A 112 -4.43 -3.99 12.66
C ASP A 112 -3.85 -5.17 13.45
N ARG A 113 -4.73 -5.95 14.09
CA ARG A 113 -4.31 -7.09 14.92
C ARG A 113 -3.76 -8.25 14.08
N HIS A 114 -4.30 -8.47 12.88
CA HIS A 114 -3.91 -9.59 12.03
C HIS A 114 -2.50 -9.40 11.50
N LEU A 115 -2.16 -8.20 11.01
CA LEU A 115 -0.84 -7.85 10.55
C LEU A 115 0.20 -7.96 11.67
N ARG A 116 -0.12 -7.44 12.87
CA ARG A 116 0.79 -7.56 14.02
C ARG A 116 1.05 -9.02 14.40
N ARG A 117 -0.02 -9.82 14.50
CA ARG A 117 0.11 -11.25 14.80
C ARG A 117 0.93 -11.98 13.73
N TRP A 118 0.69 -11.67 12.46
CA TRP A 118 1.46 -12.27 11.36
C TRP A 118 2.94 -11.91 11.45
N LEU A 119 3.29 -10.65 11.76
CA LEU A 119 4.69 -10.23 11.97
C LEU A 119 5.32 -10.95 13.18
N GLU A 120 4.57 -11.15 14.27
CA GLU A 120 5.01 -11.94 15.43
C GLU A 120 5.29 -13.40 15.04
N GLU A 121 4.42 -14.02 14.24
CA GLU A 121 4.58 -15.38 13.72
C GLU A 121 5.80 -15.50 12.79
N GLN A 122 6.12 -14.44 12.03
CA GLN A 122 7.35 -14.36 11.23
C GLN A 122 8.60 -14.00 12.06
N GLN A 123 8.46 -13.78 13.37
CA GLN A 123 9.52 -13.32 14.26
C GLN A 123 10.16 -11.99 13.82
N VAL A 124 9.37 -11.13 13.20
CA VAL A 124 9.81 -9.83 12.69
C VAL A 124 9.55 -8.72 13.70
N PRO A 125 10.58 -8.01 14.18
CA PRO A 125 10.38 -6.82 15.01
C PRO A 125 9.63 -5.74 14.23
N PHE A 126 8.68 -5.07 14.88
CA PHE A 126 7.95 -3.96 14.26
C PHE A 126 7.75 -2.78 15.21
N LEU A 127 7.73 -1.58 14.62
CA LEU A 127 7.42 -0.33 15.30
C LEU A 127 6.48 0.50 14.42
N PHE A 128 5.22 0.58 14.82
CA PHE A 128 4.22 1.40 14.13
C PHE A 128 3.92 2.67 14.89
N ALA A 129 3.59 3.74 14.16
CA ALA A 129 3.19 5.00 14.80
C ALA A 129 1.94 4.79 15.71
N PRO A 130 1.87 5.48 16.85
CA PRO A 130 0.67 5.45 17.69
C PRO A 130 -0.52 6.09 16.95
N ARG A 131 -1.74 5.68 17.33
CA ARG A 131 -2.98 6.30 16.84
C ARG A 131 -3.21 7.66 17.47
#